data_AF-A0A2V8PA60-F1
#
_entry.id   AF-A0A2V8PA60-F1
#
_cell.length_a   1.000
_cell.length_b   1.000
_cell.length_c   1.000
_cell.angle_alpha   90.00
_cell.angle_beta   90.00
_cell.angle_gamma   90.00
#
_symmetry.space_group_name_H-M   'P 1'
#
loop_
_entity.id
_entity.type
_entity.pdbx_description
1 polymer ?
#
loop_
_entity_poly.entity_id
_entity_poly.type
_entity_poly.pdbx_seq_one_letter_code
_entity_poly.pdbx_strand_id
1 'polypeptide(L)'
;MSGRSLVNDRGICPQEHVPASENLRALRAVLNTLGDGFVEAIDDQTLLNIATNQPNLSEGRIQGEAIQVPILEAPGQTRVGRFGWKDQHGSLLSFTADAYFNEMGVTSRLKPKDTTNICKIKSDPEDTPDELGMANIDHFTQFVRGTKRRRGIPCSLRRRMPKPVKSCSK
;
A
#
# COMPACT_ATOMS: atom_id res chain seq x y z
N MET A 1 -18.92 5.80 11.27
CA MET A 1 -18.03 5.17 10.29
C MET A 1 -17.49 3.86 10.84
N SER A 2 -18.27 2.80 10.77
CA SER A 2 -17.80 1.48 11.21
C SER A 2 -17.27 0.72 10.00
N GLY A 3 -15.93 0.69 9.86
CA GLY A 3 -15.15 -0.39 9.22
C GLY A 3 -14.82 -0.33 7.71
N ARG A 4 -15.08 0.77 6.99
CA ARG A 4 -14.38 1.09 5.72
C ARG A 4 -13.89 2.53 5.78
N SER A 5 -12.60 2.77 5.51
CA SER A 5 -11.95 4.06 5.77
C SER A 5 -11.53 4.83 4.51
N LEU A 6 -11.60 4.25 3.30
CA LEU A 6 -10.76 4.76 2.20
C LEU A 6 -11.49 5.30 0.97
N VAL A 7 -12.60 4.74 0.48
CA VAL A 7 -13.41 5.40 -0.58
C VAL A 7 -14.88 4.97 -0.50
N ASN A 8 -15.79 5.91 -0.24
CA ASN A 8 -17.25 5.69 -0.32
C ASN A 8 -17.96 6.70 -1.23
N ASP A 9 -17.24 7.59 -1.92
CA ASP A 9 -17.85 8.75 -2.59
C ASP A 9 -18.48 8.43 -3.96
N ARG A 10 -18.39 7.17 -4.42
CA ARG A 10 -18.84 6.71 -5.75
C ARG A 10 -19.54 5.34 -5.74
N GLY A 11 -20.15 4.92 -4.63
CA GLY A 11 -20.89 3.67 -4.62
C GLY A 11 -22.23 3.76 -5.35
N ILE A 12 -22.70 2.62 -5.84
CA ILE A 12 -23.96 2.47 -6.58
C ILE A 12 -25.18 2.55 -5.64
N CYS A 13 -24.97 2.36 -4.34
CA CYS A 13 -26.03 2.30 -3.34
C CYS A 13 -25.94 3.42 -2.31
N PRO A 14 -27.05 3.71 -1.59
CA PRO A 14 -27.06 4.68 -0.51
C PRO A 14 -25.97 4.35 0.52
N GLN A 15 -24.96 5.20 0.59
CA GLN A 15 -23.81 5.02 1.45
C GLN A 15 -23.89 5.89 2.69
N GLU A 16 -23.16 5.47 3.73
CA GLU A 16 -22.88 6.31 4.88
C GLU A 16 -22.24 7.62 4.43
N HIS A 17 -22.95 8.73 4.57
CA HIS A 17 -22.44 10.06 4.29
C HIS A 17 -21.82 10.67 5.55
N VAL A 18 -20.72 11.39 5.38
CA VAL A 18 -20.11 12.15 6.47
C VAL A 18 -21.06 13.28 6.86
N PRO A 19 -21.51 13.40 8.12
CA PRO A 19 -22.39 14.49 8.54
C PRO A 19 -21.78 15.86 8.20
N ALA A 20 -22.62 16.82 7.84
CA ALA A 20 -22.19 18.19 7.52
C ALA A 20 -21.53 18.92 8.70
N SER A 21 -21.71 18.41 9.94
CA SER A 21 -21.03 18.90 11.14
C SER A 21 -19.56 18.52 11.21
N GLU A 22 -19.09 17.57 10.39
CA GLU A 22 -17.70 17.12 10.37
C GLU A 22 -16.86 18.03 9.44
N ASN A 23 -16.06 18.90 10.06
CA ASN A 23 -15.23 19.88 9.35
C ASN A 23 -13.79 19.40 9.12
N LEU A 24 -13.39 18.27 9.71
CA LEU A 24 -12.05 17.71 9.57
C LEU A 24 -12.06 16.64 8.47
N ARG A 25 -11.35 16.92 7.37
CA ARG A 25 -11.18 15.99 6.25
C ARG A 25 -9.70 15.81 5.97
N ALA A 26 -9.28 14.55 5.84
CA ALA A 26 -7.94 14.20 5.40
C ALA A 26 -8.03 13.52 4.04
N LEU A 27 -7.30 14.05 3.05
CA LEU A 27 -7.14 13.37 1.76
C LEU A 27 -6.06 12.31 1.90
N ARG A 28 -6.28 11.14 1.30
CA ARG A 28 -5.30 10.06 1.25
C ARG A 28 -4.97 9.75 -0.20
N ALA A 29 -3.69 9.54 -0.48
CA ALA A 29 -3.22 9.05 -1.76
C ALA A 29 -2.68 7.64 -1.56
N VAL A 30 -3.04 6.73 -2.46
CA VAL A 30 -2.46 5.38 -2.48
C VAL A 30 -1.12 5.46 -3.21
N LEU A 31 -0.08 4.87 -2.62
CA LEU A 31 1.23 4.77 -3.25
C LEU A 31 1.16 3.79 -4.42
N ASN A 32 1.79 4.14 -5.54
CA ASN A 32 1.87 3.26 -6.70
C ASN A 32 2.83 2.10 -6.40
N THR A 33 2.37 0.86 -6.55
CA THR A 33 3.19 -0.35 -6.35
C THR A 33 3.88 -0.83 -7.63
N LEU A 34 3.61 -0.20 -8.78
CA LEU A 34 4.20 -0.57 -10.06
C LEU A 34 5.72 -0.34 -10.05
N GLY A 35 6.48 -1.41 -10.23
CA GLY A 35 7.93 -1.42 -10.19
C GLY A 35 8.54 -1.71 -8.82
N ASP A 36 7.73 -1.79 -7.77
CA ASP A 36 8.16 -1.99 -6.37
C ASP A 36 7.85 -3.40 -5.85
N GLY A 37 7.33 -4.29 -6.69
CA GLY A 37 6.89 -5.62 -6.26
C GLY A 37 8.00 -6.48 -5.61
N PHE A 38 9.27 -6.30 -5.97
CA PHE A 38 10.39 -7.04 -5.37
C PHE A 38 10.88 -6.48 -4.02
N VAL A 39 10.32 -5.38 -3.52
CA VAL A 39 10.67 -4.83 -2.19
C VAL A 39 10.36 -5.85 -1.08
N GLU A 40 9.34 -6.70 -1.27
CA GLU A 40 9.00 -7.77 -0.32
C GLU A 40 10.07 -8.88 -0.19
N ALA A 41 10.96 -9.00 -1.18
CA ALA A 41 12.06 -9.97 -1.18
C ALA A 41 13.28 -9.49 -0.38
N ILE A 42 13.32 -8.22 0.04
CA ILE A 42 14.37 -7.70 0.92
C ILE A 42 14.23 -8.38 2.28
N ASP A 43 15.32 -8.93 2.80
CA ASP A 43 15.32 -9.56 4.12
C ASP A 43 15.10 -8.53 5.25
N ASP A 44 14.33 -8.91 6.27
CA ASP A 44 13.99 -8.04 7.40
C ASP A 44 15.26 -7.55 8.12
N GLN A 45 16.26 -8.42 8.29
CA GLN A 45 17.51 -8.05 8.96
C GLN A 45 18.26 -6.96 8.20
N THR A 46 18.13 -6.93 6.88
CA THR A 46 18.73 -5.87 6.06
C THR A 46 18.15 -4.50 6.44
N LEU A 47 16.82 -4.40 6.59
CA LEU A 47 16.15 -3.15 6.95
C LEU A 47 16.47 -2.73 8.38
N LEU A 48 16.51 -3.69 9.32
CA LEU A 48 16.89 -3.44 10.72
C LEU A 48 18.34 -2.95 10.85
N ASN A 49 19.26 -3.55 10.08
CA ASN A 49 20.66 -3.13 10.05
C ASN A 49 20.80 -1.72 9.47
N ILE A 50 20.04 -1.37 8.43
CA ILE A 50 20.01 -0.01 7.88
C ILE A 50 19.55 0.98 8.95
N ALA A 51 18.43 0.71 9.62
CA ALA A 51 17.88 1.57 10.67
C ALA A 51 18.91 1.78 11.81
N THR A 52 19.57 0.71 12.26
CA THR A 52 20.58 0.76 13.32
C THR A 52 21.82 1.58 12.92
N ASN A 53 22.21 1.55 11.64
CA ASN A 53 23.40 2.25 11.15
C ASN A 53 23.15 3.73 10.79
N GLN A 54 21.90 4.14 10.59
CA GLN A 54 21.55 5.52 10.18
C GLN A 54 22.07 6.61 11.12
N PRO A 55 22.01 6.49 12.46
CA PRO A 55 22.55 7.50 13.37
C PRO A 55 24.05 7.72 13.17
N ASN A 56 24.82 6.64 13.04
CA ASN A 56 26.27 6.72 12.85
C ASN A 56 26.63 7.37 11.49
N LEU A 57 25.89 7.02 10.43
CA LEU A 57 26.13 7.54 9.08
C LEU A 57 25.70 9.00 8.90
N SER A 58 24.78 9.48 9.75
CA SER A 58 24.20 10.81 9.64
C SER A 58 24.62 11.77 10.77
N GLU A 59 25.56 11.37 11.62
CA GLU A 59 25.96 12.12 12.83
C GLU A 59 24.75 12.43 13.73
N GLY A 60 23.83 11.47 13.86
CA GLY A 60 22.61 11.58 14.66
C GLY A 60 21.47 12.38 14.01
N ARG A 61 21.59 12.81 12.76
CA ARG A 61 20.54 13.60 12.08
C ARG A 61 19.37 12.74 11.57
N ILE A 62 19.60 11.46 11.31
CA ILE A 62 18.61 10.52 10.79
C ILE A 62 18.59 9.28 11.69
N GLN A 63 17.40 8.92 12.15
CA GLN A 63 17.15 7.70 12.91
C GLN A 63 15.78 7.14 12.50
N GLY A 64 15.79 6.21 11.56
CA GLY A 64 14.59 5.49 11.14
C GLY A 64 14.21 4.42 12.14
N GLU A 65 12.91 4.18 12.27
CA GLU A 65 12.33 3.10 13.07
C GLU A 65 11.60 2.13 12.15
N ALA A 66 11.99 0.85 12.21
CA ALA A 66 11.32 -0.21 11.48
C ALA A 66 10.18 -0.78 12.33
N ILE A 67 8.97 -0.84 11.78
CA ILE A 67 7.82 -1.44 12.44
C ILE A 67 7.61 -2.88 11.98
N GLN A 68 7.21 -3.74 12.90
CA GLN A 68 6.80 -5.11 12.59
C GLN A 68 5.29 -5.17 12.41
N VAL A 69 4.86 -5.75 11.29
CA VAL A 69 3.44 -5.87 10.92
C VAL A 69 3.06 -7.33 10.67
N PRO A 70 1.83 -7.74 11.00
CA PRO A 70 1.36 -9.09 10.75
C PRO A 70 1.23 -9.38 9.25
N ILE A 71 1.49 -10.63 8.87
CA ILE A 71 1.29 -11.10 7.49
C ILE A 71 -0.07 -11.81 7.40
N LEU A 72 -0.95 -11.37 6.51
CA LEU A 72 -2.29 -11.92 6.39
C LEU A 72 -2.28 -13.37 5.88
N GLU A 73 -1.39 -13.70 4.93
CA GLU A 73 -1.26 -15.05 4.39
C GLU A 73 -0.52 -16.04 5.30
N ALA A 74 0.12 -15.57 6.37
CA ALA A 74 0.85 -16.39 7.34
C ALA A 74 0.49 -15.97 8.78
N PRO A 75 -0.69 -16.39 9.28
CA PRO A 75 -1.15 -16.02 10.62
C PRO A 75 -0.13 -16.36 11.71
N GLY A 76 0.11 -15.43 12.62
CA GLY A 76 1.11 -15.56 13.69
C GLY A 76 2.54 -15.20 13.28
N GLN A 77 2.79 -14.91 12.00
CA GLN A 77 4.06 -14.38 11.53
C GLN A 77 3.98 -12.86 11.34
N THR A 78 5.10 -12.20 11.64
CA THR A 78 5.27 -10.76 11.42
C THR A 78 6.48 -10.52 10.53
N ARG A 79 6.45 -9.42 9.78
CA ARG A 79 7.57 -8.93 8.97
C ARG A 79 7.70 -7.43 9.06
N VAL A 80 8.86 -6.91 8.66
CA VAL A 80 9.06 -5.46 8.61
C VAL A 80 8.09 -4.87 7.59
N GLY A 81 7.45 -3.75 7.95
CA GLY A 81 6.55 -3.02 7.09
C GLY A 81 7.24 -2.53 5.80
N ARG A 82 6.54 -2.62 4.66
CA ARG A 82 7.10 -2.29 3.33
C ARG A 82 6.13 -1.57 2.41
N PHE A 83 4.83 -1.84 2.54
CA PHE A 83 3.81 -1.34 1.63
C PHE A 83 2.74 -0.54 2.37
N GLY A 84 2.16 0.40 1.64
CA GLY A 84 1.16 1.32 2.15
C GLY A 84 1.76 2.61 2.71
N TRP A 85 0.89 3.56 3.04
CA TRP A 85 1.31 4.91 3.45
C TRP A 85 2.14 4.95 4.74
N LYS A 86 1.96 3.97 5.63
CA LYS A 86 2.67 3.87 6.91
C LYS A 86 3.35 2.51 7.09
N ASP A 87 3.73 1.88 5.98
CA ASP A 87 4.35 0.55 6.00
C ASP A 87 3.48 -0.49 6.72
N GLN A 88 2.15 -0.35 6.65
CA GLN A 88 1.24 -1.20 7.40
C GLN A 88 1.19 -2.66 6.90
N HIS A 89 1.80 -2.96 5.74
CA HIS A 89 1.83 -4.29 5.12
C HIS A 89 3.25 -4.75 4.83
N GLY A 90 3.57 -6.00 5.22
CA GLY A 90 4.90 -6.59 5.04
C GLY A 90 5.08 -7.40 3.75
N SER A 91 3.98 -7.81 3.11
CA SER A 91 3.99 -8.51 1.82
C SER A 91 3.06 -7.83 0.81
N LEU A 92 3.33 -8.03 -0.47
CA LEU A 92 2.51 -7.45 -1.53
C LEU A 92 1.14 -8.12 -1.58
N LEU A 93 1.04 -9.41 -1.25
CA LEU A 93 -0.23 -10.13 -1.20
C LEU A 93 -1.14 -9.58 -0.09
N SER A 94 -0.58 -9.35 1.10
CA SER A 94 -1.31 -8.72 2.21
C SER A 94 -1.79 -7.30 1.84
N PHE A 95 -0.93 -6.51 1.20
CA PHE A 95 -1.31 -5.19 0.68
C PHE A 95 -2.44 -5.28 -0.35
N THR A 96 -2.35 -6.20 -1.33
CA THR A 96 -3.38 -6.41 -2.35
C THR A 96 -4.71 -6.82 -1.72
N ALA A 97 -4.71 -7.74 -0.76
CA ALA A 97 -5.94 -8.17 -0.11
C ALA A 97 -6.62 -7.05 0.68
N ASP A 98 -5.83 -6.23 1.38
CA ASP A 98 -6.34 -5.05 2.08
C ASP A 98 -6.86 -3.99 1.10
N ALA A 99 -6.19 -3.84 -0.06
CA ALA A 99 -6.60 -2.94 -1.13
C ALA A 99 -7.92 -3.37 -1.79
N TYR A 100 -8.07 -4.67 -2.06
CA TYR A 100 -9.31 -5.25 -2.55
C TYR A 100 -10.46 -4.96 -1.59
N PHE A 101 -10.20 -5.11 -0.28
CA PHE A 101 -11.21 -4.93 0.74
C PHE A 101 -11.61 -3.46 0.97
N ASN A 102 -10.64 -2.56 1.17
CA ASN A 102 -10.93 -1.18 1.60
C ASN A 102 -11.17 -0.19 0.45
N GLU A 103 -10.60 -0.44 -0.73
CA GLU A 103 -10.64 0.48 -1.88
C GLU A 103 -11.63 -0.01 -2.94
N MET A 104 -11.63 -1.31 -3.22
CA MET A 104 -12.53 -1.89 -4.23
C MET A 104 -13.79 -2.51 -3.65
N GLY A 105 -13.80 -2.82 -2.35
CA GLY A 105 -14.93 -3.43 -1.67
C GLY A 105 -15.18 -4.89 -2.04
N VAL A 106 -14.14 -5.62 -2.45
CA VAL A 106 -14.17 -7.03 -2.81
C VAL A 106 -13.51 -7.85 -1.68
N THR A 107 -14.24 -8.78 -1.10
CA THR A 107 -13.68 -9.70 -0.10
C THR A 107 -12.91 -10.84 -0.77
N SER A 108 -11.92 -11.35 -0.06
CA SER A 108 -11.04 -12.43 -0.53
C SER A 108 -10.77 -13.41 0.61
N ARG A 109 -10.11 -14.53 0.32
CA ARG A 109 -9.75 -15.52 1.36
C ARG A 109 -8.96 -14.93 2.55
N LEU A 110 -8.20 -13.84 2.36
CA LEU A 110 -7.42 -13.18 3.41
C LEU A 110 -8.22 -12.12 4.19
N LYS A 111 -9.32 -11.63 3.62
CA LYS A 111 -10.27 -10.70 4.22
C LYS A 111 -11.69 -11.15 3.84
N PRO A 112 -12.19 -12.24 4.45
CA PRO A 112 -13.33 -12.98 3.93
C PRO A 112 -14.67 -12.36 4.29
N LYS A 113 -14.72 -11.38 5.21
CA LYS A 113 -15.97 -10.84 5.73
C LYS A 113 -16.05 -9.37 5.46
N ASP A 114 -17.12 -8.97 4.78
CA ASP A 114 -17.42 -7.57 4.54
C ASP A 114 -17.85 -6.85 5.82
N THR A 115 -17.54 -5.57 5.86
CA THR A 115 -17.95 -4.67 6.93
C THR A 115 -19.44 -4.31 6.82
N THR A 116 -19.99 -4.25 5.61
CA THR A 116 -21.38 -3.85 5.37
C THR A 116 -22.14 -4.89 4.55
N ASN A 117 -23.42 -5.07 4.88
CA ASN A 117 -24.34 -5.90 4.11
C ASN A 117 -25.31 -5.06 3.25
N ILE A 118 -25.18 -3.73 3.28
CA ILE A 118 -26.05 -2.84 2.52
C ILE A 118 -25.81 -3.07 1.03
N CYS A 119 -26.88 -3.37 0.29
CA CYS A 119 -26.84 -3.66 -1.15
C CYS A 119 -25.90 -4.81 -1.55
N LYS A 120 -25.62 -5.73 -0.63
CA LYS A 120 -24.83 -6.90 -0.93
C LYS A 120 -25.67 -7.91 -1.72
N ILE A 121 -25.25 -8.21 -2.95
CA ILE A 121 -25.95 -9.16 -3.86
C ILE A 121 -25.25 -10.51 -3.99
N LYS A 122 -23.99 -10.61 -3.56
CA LYS A 122 -23.18 -11.82 -3.62
C LYS A 122 -22.73 -12.21 -2.22
N SER A 123 -22.61 -13.51 -1.94
CA SER A 123 -22.07 -14.00 -0.69
C SER A 123 -20.56 -13.85 -0.61
N ASP A 124 -20.08 -13.67 0.62
CA ASP A 124 -18.67 -13.63 0.98
C ASP A 124 -18.04 -15.04 1.02
N PRO A 125 -16.77 -15.22 0.59
CA PRO A 125 -15.93 -14.23 -0.09
C PRO A 125 -16.31 -14.07 -1.58
N GLU A 126 -16.25 -12.83 -2.11
CA GLU A 126 -16.56 -12.59 -3.52
C GLU A 126 -15.45 -13.06 -4.47
N ASP A 127 -14.19 -12.96 -4.06
CA ASP A 127 -13.02 -13.43 -4.80
C ASP A 127 -12.77 -14.92 -4.52
N THR A 128 -12.98 -15.74 -5.55
CA THR A 128 -12.87 -17.20 -5.49
C THR A 128 -11.74 -17.70 -6.40
N PRO A 129 -11.05 -18.80 -6.04
CA PRO A 129 -10.03 -19.40 -6.90
C PRO A 129 -10.58 -19.81 -8.28
N ASP A 130 -9.75 -19.66 -9.31
CA ASP A 130 -10.00 -20.14 -10.67
C ASP A 130 -9.55 -21.60 -10.87
N GLU A 131 -9.53 -22.07 -12.12
CA GLU A 131 -9.07 -23.42 -12.49
C GLU A 131 -7.60 -23.69 -12.13
N LEU A 132 -6.79 -22.64 -11.94
CA LEU A 132 -5.40 -22.73 -11.52
C LEU A 132 -5.26 -22.73 -9.98
N GLY A 133 -6.37 -22.66 -9.25
CA GLY A 133 -6.39 -22.56 -7.79
C GLY A 133 -5.95 -21.18 -7.27
N MET A 134 -5.89 -20.17 -8.12
CA MET A 134 -5.48 -18.80 -7.77
C MET A 134 -6.69 -17.88 -7.75
N ALA A 135 -6.79 -17.02 -6.73
CA ALA A 135 -7.82 -16.00 -6.67
C ALA A 135 -7.35 -14.72 -7.41
N ASN A 136 -8.24 -13.77 -7.66
CA ASN A 136 -7.87 -12.53 -8.35
C ASN A 136 -6.81 -11.74 -7.59
N ILE A 137 -6.80 -11.79 -6.25
CA ILE A 137 -5.73 -11.19 -5.45
C ILE A 137 -4.34 -11.78 -5.75
N ASP A 138 -4.26 -13.07 -6.12
CA ASP A 138 -2.99 -13.72 -6.46
C ASP A 138 -2.51 -13.28 -7.84
N HIS A 139 -3.39 -13.31 -8.83
CA HIS A 139 -3.12 -12.85 -10.19
C HIS A 139 -2.68 -11.40 -10.21
N PHE A 140 -3.39 -10.54 -9.48
CA PHE A 140 -3.03 -9.13 -9.37
C PHE A 140 -1.67 -8.94 -8.70
N THR A 141 -1.40 -9.68 -7.62
CA THR A 141 -0.11 -9.63 -6.93
C THR A 141 1.03 -10.08 -7.86
N GLN A 142 0.85 -11.16 -8.63
CA GLN A 142 1.83 -11.62 -9.60
C GLN A 142 2.06 -10.61 -10.73
N PHE A 143 0.98 -10.00 -11.24
CA PHE A 143 1.09 -8.94 -12.23
C PHE A 143 1.93 -7.77 -11.70
N VAL A 144 1.64 -7.28 -10.50
CA VAL A 144 2.40 -6.17 -9.89
C VAL A 144 3.86 -6.54 -9.67
N ARG A 145 4.18 -7.78 -9.25
CA ARG A 145 5.56 -8.29 -9.18
C ARG A 145 6.29 -8.24 -10.52
N GLY A 146 5.58 -8.56 -11.61
CA GLY A 146 6.13 -8.52 -12.96
C GLY A 146 6.33 -7.11 -13.52
N THR A 147 5.78 -6.08 -12.87
CA THR A 147 5.89 -4.71 -13.39
C THR A 147 7.30 -4.17 -13.22
N LYS A 148 7.84 -3.63 -14.32
CA LYS A 148 9.19 -3.10 -14.33
C LYS A 148 9.19 -1.67 -13.80
N ARG A 149 10.11 -1.38 -12.87
CA ARG A 149 10.38 0.00 -12.48
C ARG A 149 10.73 0.83 -13.71
N ARG A 150 10.02 1.94 -13.91
CA ARG A 150 10.35 2.89 -14.98
C ARG A 150 11.82 3.28 -14.83
N ARG A 151 12.62 3.08 -15.89
CA ARG A 151 14.02 3.52 -15.88
C ARG A 151 14.01 5.02 -15.59
N GLY A 152 14.58 5.41 -14.46
CA GLY A 152 14.87 6.81 -14.18
C GLY A 152 15.75 7.37 -15.28
N ILE A 153 15.61 8.67 -15.57
CA ILE A 153 16.56 9.36 -16.45
C ILE A 153 17.97 9.10 -15.88
N PRO A 154 18.92 8.58 -16.67
CA PRO A 154 20.27 8.33 -16.20
C PRO A 154 20.83 9.57 -15.51
N CYS A 155 21.58 9.39 -14.41
CA CYS A 155 22.20 10.52 -13.71
C CYS A 155 23.06 11.40 -14.63
N SER A 156 23.59 10.82 -15.72
CA SER A 156 24.31 11.52 -16.79
C SER A 156 23.45 12.52 -17.57
N LEU A 157 22.15 12.27 -17.75
CA LEU A 157 21.21 13.18 -18.40
C LEU A 157 20.57 14.19 -17.45
N ARG A 158 20.67 13.99 -16.13
CA ARG A 158 20.11 14.92 -15.12
C ARG A 158 20.86 16.25 -15.02
N ARG A 159 22.12 16.31 -15.46
CA ARG A 159 22.95 17.53 -15.45
C ARG A 159 22.62 18.53 -16.57
N ARG A 160 21.71 18.21 -17.49
CA ARG A 160 21.28 19.10 -18.59
C ARG A 160 19.92 19.76 -18.37
N MET A 161 19.35 19.68 -17.17
CA MET A 161 18.19 20.52 -16.86
C MET A 161 18.67 21.94 -16.54
N PRO A 162 18.12 22.99 -17.19
CA PRO A 162 18.47 24.35 -16.85
C PRO A 162 18.12 24.60 -15.38
N LYS A 163 19.10 25.08 -14.61
CA LYS A 163 18.87 25.50 -13.23
C LYS A 163 17.78 26.59 -13.23
N PRO A 164 16.82 26.59 -12.29
CA PRO A 164 15.92 27.72 -12.15
C PRO A 164 16.76 28.96 -11.85
N VAL A 165 16.69 29.95 -12.73
CA VAL A 165 17.30 31.27 -12.55
C VAL A 165 16.62 31.91 -11.35
N LYS A 166 17.32 32.00 -10.21
CA LYS A 166 16.90 32.88 -9.13
C LYS A 166 17.20 34.31 -9.58
N SER A 167 16.17 35.07 -9.94
CA SER A 167 16.28 36.52 -10.04
C SER A 167 16.39 37.09 -8.62
N CYS A 168 17.59 37.48 -8.21
CA CYS A 168 17.76 38.40 -7.09
C CYS A 168 17.45 39.81 -7.61
N SER A 169 16.38 40.42 -7.08
CA SER A 169 16.06 41.83 -7.24
C SER A 169 16.79 42.62 -6.15
N LYS A 170 17.60 43.59 -6.59
CA LYS A 170 18.23 44.74 -5.90
C LYS A 170 18.70 44.56 -4.45
#